data_AF-A0A3C0JC10-F1
#
_entry.id   AF-A0A3C0JC10-F1
#
_cell.length_a   1.000
_cell.length_b   1.000
_cell.length_c   1.000
_cell.angle_alpha   90.00
_cell.angle_beta   90.00
_cell.angle_gamma   90.00
#
_symmetry.space_group_name_H-M   'P 1'
#
loop_
_entity.id
_entity.type
_entity.pdbx_description
1 polymer ?
#
loop_
_entity_poly.entity_id
_entity_poly.type
_entity_poly.pdbx_seq_one_letter_code
_entity_poly.pdbx_strand_id
1 'polypeptide(L)'
;PRQWEGSEAGSPSAPRAGASDSELRGLPDEDAHEDFDPLDDSRLSRSLDELIARRSAFLADYQNAAWARRYAKLVGRVRSAENLKAPGSTALTEAVARNLAKLMAYKDEYEVARLYASGPFIERLRAQFEGDFSLRFHLAPPLLAKKDAHGRPIKREYGPWMFTAFGWLARLKFLRGTAFDPFGRTDERREERKLIADYETVLDELLAGLDDSRLRLAVDIASLPEHIRGYGHVKHAHVQAARRRGDELLARWRNPKVLDIVQVD
;
A
#
# COMPACT_ATOMS: atom_id res chain seq x y z
N PRO A 1 -9.84 17.94 28.54
CA PRO A 1 -11.01 17.35 27.85
C PRO A 1 -11.57 18.33 26.81
N ARG A 2 -11.23 18.13 25.54
CA ARG A 2 -11.92 18.78 24.42
C ARG A 2 -12.17 17.73 23.35
N GLN A 3 -13.45 17.44 23.18
CA GLN A 3 -14.03 16.61 22.14
C GLN A 3 -13.90 17.34 20.80
N TRP A 4 -13.62 16.59 19.73
CA TRP A 4 -13.86 17.03 18.37
C TRP A 4 -14.88 16.06 17.78
N GLU A 5 -16.12 16.54 17.67
CA GLU A 5 -17.16 15.96 16.82
C GLU A 5 -16.85 16.29 15.35
N GLY A 6 -17.24 15.38 14.46
CA GLY A 6 -16.94 15.44 13.04
C GLY A 6 -17.90 16.30 12.22
N SER A 7 -17.59 16.39 10.93
CA SER A 7 -18.57 16.60 9.87
C SER A 7 -18.06 15.96 8.57
N GLU A 8 -18.91 15.10 8.01
CA GLU A 8 -18.81 14.59 6.64
C GLU A 8 -19.36 15.62 5.63
N ALA A 9 -19.03 15.34 4.36
CA ALA A 9 -19.86 15.51 3.16
C ALA A 9 -19.49 16.64 2.17
N GLY A 10 -19.27 16.22 0.92
CA GLY A 10 -19.82 16.89 -0.26
C GLY A 10 -18.82 17.46 -1.27
N SER A 11 -18.51 16.68 -2.32
CA SER A 11 -18.27 17.26 -3.66
C SER A 11 -19.64 17.51 -4.32
N PRO A 12 -19.78 18.49 -5.23
CA PRO A 12 -19.54 18.19 -6.66
C PRO A 12 -19.06 19.40 -7.51
N SER A 13 -18.37 19.14 -8.62
CA SER A 13 -18.67 19.68 -9.97
C SER A 13 -17.50 19.51 -10.96
N ALA A 14 -17.85 19.15 -12.20
CA ALA A 14 -17.05 19.24 -13.41
C ALA A 14 -17.92 19.91 -14.51
N PRO A 15 -17.40 20.25 -15.70
CA PRO A 15 -16.13 20.89 -16.05
C PRO A 15 -16.35 22.24 -16.79
N ARG A 16 -15.31 23.05 -17.01
CA ARG A 16 -15.32 24.10 -18.06
C ARG A 16 -14.12 23.91 -18.98
N ALA A 17 -14.39 23.88 -20.28
CA ALA A 17 -13.40 23.83 -21.34
C ALA A 17 -13.12 25.23 -21.89
N GLY A 18 -11.85 25.49 -22.23
CA GLY A 18 -11.42 26.55 -23.14
C GLY A 18 -10.48 27.59 -22.53
N ALA A 19 -9.16 27.34 -22.58
CA ALA A 19 -8.16 28.23 -23.18
C ALA A 19 -6.71 27.82 -22.84
N SER A 20 -5.90 27.73 -23.90
CA SER A 20 -4.43 27.73 -24.03
C SER A 20 -3.54 26.73 -23.27
N ASP A 21 -2.87 25.92 -24.09
CA ASP A 21 -1.90 24.85 -23.84
C ASP A 21 -0.50 25.35 -23.36
N SER A 22 -0.44 26.36 -22.48
CA SER A 22 0.84 27.01 -22.09
C SER A 22 0.99 27.34 -20.60
N GLU A 23 0.01 27.06 -19.73
CA GLU A 23 0.04 27.49 -18.32
C GLU A 23 0.11 26.35 -17.28
N LEU A 24 0.55 25.14 -17.66
CA LEU A 24 0.72 24.00 -16.74
C LEU A 24 2.16 23.73 -16.30
N ARG A 25 2.99 24.78 -16.14
CA ARG A 25 4.29 24.69 -15.47
C ARG A 25 4.34 25.55 -14.22
N GLY A 26 3.47 25.21 -13.27
CA GLY A 26 3.51 25.71 -11.89
C GLY A 26 3.78 24.56 -10.92
N LEU A 27 4.87 23.81 -11.14
CA LEU A 27 5.38 22.92 -10.09
C LEU A 27 6.23 23.77 -9.14
N PRO A 28 5.98 23.73 -7.82
CA PRO A 28 6.87 24.39 -6.86
C PRO A 28 8.29 23.80 -6.93
N ASP A 29 9.27 24.64 -6.66
CA ASP A 29 10.70 24.31 -6.59
C ASP A 29 10.98 23.11 -5.67
N GLU A 30 12.05 22.38 -5.98
CA GLU A 30 12.43 21.06 -5.41
C GLU A 30 12.68 21.02 -3.88
N ASP A 31 12.48 22.11 -3.15
CA ASP A 31 12.83 22.24 -1.73
C ASP A 31 11.63 22.15 -0.75
N ALA A 32 10.43 21.85 -1.22
CA ALA A 32 9.30 21.54 -0.35
C ALA A 32 9.31 20.04 0.05
N HIS A 33 10.06 19.72 1.11
CA HIS A 33 10.03 18.40 1.77
C HIS A 33 8.70 18.16 2.52
N GLU A 34 7.58 18.06 1.79
CA GLU A 34 6.38 17.41 2.32
C GLU A 34 6.63 15.89 2.32
N ASP A 35 6.45 15.24 3.48
CA ASP A 35 6.62 13.79 3.66
C ASP A 35 5.52 13.03 2.90
N PHE A 36 5.71 12.79 1.62
CA PHE A 36 4.81 11.94 0.84
C PHE A 36 5.11 10.47 1.09
N ASP A 37 4.06 9.66 1.31
CA ASP A 37 4.18 8.20 1.26
C ASP A 37 4.78 7.83 -0.11
N PRO A 38 5.87 7.07 -0.21
CA PRO A 38 6.44 6.68 -1.51
C PRO A 38 5.46 5.88 -2.40
N LEU A 39 4.42 5.32 -1.77
CA LEU A 39 3.28 4.68 -2.42
C LEU A 39 2.12 5.65 -2.72
N ASP A 40 2.26 6.93 -2.38
CA ASP A 40 1.28 7.95 -2.70
C ASP A 40 1.15 8.11 -4.22
N ASP A 41 -0.08 7.92 -4.67
CA ASP A 41 -0.46 8.04 -6.06
C ASP A 41 -0.76 9.50 -6.44
N SER A 42 -0.84 10.42 -5.47
CA SER A 42 -0.97 11.86 -5.71
C SER A 42 0.21 12.44 -6.49
N ARG A 43 1.42 11.88 -6.30
CA ARG A 43 2.59 12.20 -7.11
C ARG A 43 2.50 11.44 -8.43
N LEU A 44 2.09 12.18 -9.47
CA LEU A 44 2.10 11.74 -10.85
C LEU A 44 3.52 11.32 -11.27
N SER A 45 3.73 10.01 -11.44
CA SER A 45 4.89 9.53 -12.20
C SER A 45 4.71 9.95 -13.65
N ARG A 46 5.76 10.50 -14.28
CA ARG A 46 5.72 10.98 -15.67
C ARG A 46 5.76 9.83 -16.67
N SER A 47 6.15 8.63 -16.23
CA SER A 47 6.14 7.41 -17.03
C SER A 47 5.94 6.16 -16.20
N LEU A 48 5.55 5.07 -16.86
CA LEU A 48 5.49 3.73 -16.26
C LEU A 48 6.85 3.28 -15.70
N ASP A 49 7.96 3.60 -16.39
CA ASP A 49 9.30 3.24 -15.91
C ASP A 49 9.66 3.98 -14.62
N GLU A 50 9.30 5.27 -14.51
CA GLU A 50 9.47 6.05 -13.28
C GLU A 50 8.60 5.49 -12.13
N LEU A 51 7.36 5.07 -12.43
CA LEU A 51 6.45 4.42 -11.47
C LEU A 51 7.07 3.14 -10.88
N ILE A 52 7.61 2.28 -11.74
CA ILE A 52 8.22 1.00 -11.37
C ILE A 52 9.53 1.23 -10.60
N ALA A 53 10.39 2.13 -11.09
CA ALA A 53 11.68 2.43 -10.47
C ALA A 53 11.50 2.99 -9.05
N ARG A 54 10.59 3.95 -8.87
CA ARG A 54 10.28 4.55 -7.56
C ARG A 54 9.85 3.50 -6.53
N ARG A 55 8.94 2.61 -6.93
CA ARG A 55 8.42 1.55 -6.06
C ARG A 55 9.46 0.46 -5.78
N SER A 56 10.28 0.11 -6.77
CA SER A 56 11.37 -0.84 -6.59
C SER A 56 12.40 -0.32 -5.59
N ALA A 57 12.81 0.95 -5.72
CA ALA A 57 13.71 1.62 -4.77
C ALA A 57 13.12 1.63 -3.35
N PHE A 58 11.85 2.04 -3.23
CA PHE A 58 11.15 2.01 -1.95
C PHE A 58 11.11 0.61 -1.32
N LEU A 59 10.83 -0.44 -2.10
CA LEU A 59 10.80 -1.81 -1.58
C LEU A 59 12.19 -2.34 -1.18
N ALA A 60 13.26 -1.84 -1.81
CA ALA A 60 14.62 -2.14 -1.42
C ALA A 60 14.94 -1.53 -0.05
N ASP A 61 14.54 -0.28 0.18
CA ASP A 61 14.70 0.42 1.45
C ASP A 61 13.79 -0.17 2.54
N TYR A 62 12.56 -0.54 2.18
CA TYR A 62 11.60 -1.16 3.07
C TYR A 62 12.11 -2.51 3.60
N GLN A 63 12.60 -3.40 2.73
CA GLN A 63 13.09 -4.72 3.12
C GLN A 63 14.54 -4.92 2.69
N ASN A 64 14.77 -5.23 1.42
CA ASN A 64 16.09 -5.44 0.82
C ASN A 64 16.01 -5.54 -0.72
N ALA A 65 17.17 -5.61 -1.38
CA ALA A 65 17.25 -5.72 -2.83
C ALA A 65 16.58 -6.99 -3.41
N ALA A 66 16.51 -8.10 -2.66
CA ALA A 66 15.82 -9.31 -3.14
C ALA A 66 14.30 -9.10 -3.18
N TRP A 67 13.75 -8.35 -2.22
CA TRP A 67 12.34 -7.98 -2.19
C TRP A 67 11.95 -7.08 -3.36
N ALA A 68 12.77 -6.07 -3.65
CA ALA A 68 12.61 -5.22 -4.83
C ALA A 68 12.68 -6.01 -6.15
N ARG A 69 13.62 -6.97 -6.25
CA ARG A 69 13.72 -7.85 -7.43
C ARG A 69 12.48 -8.73 -7.63
N ARG A 70 11.87 -9.24 -6.54
CA ARG A 70 10.61 -9.99 -6.63
C ARG A 70 9.50 -9.14 -7.25
N TYR A 71 9.34 -7.92 -6.76
CA TYR A 71 8.40 -6.93 -7.31
C TYR A 71 8.66 -6.67 -8.80
N ALA A 72 9.89 -6.28 -9.15
CA ALA A 72 10.27 -5.94 -10.52
C ALA A 72 10.07 -7.11 -11.49
N LYS A 73 10.38 -8.35 -11.05
CA LYS A 73 10.16 -9.56 -11.84
C LYS A 73 8.68 -9.77 -12.15
N LEU A 74 7.79 -9.61 -11.17
CA LEU A 74 6.36 -9.83 -11.38
C LEU A 74 5.76 -8.75 -12.29
N VAL A 75 6.07 -7.49 -12.04
CA VAL A 75 5.63 -6.38 -12.90
C VAL A 75 6.16 -6.54 -14.33
N GLY A 76 7.43 -6.97 -14.48
CA GLY A 76 8.01 -7.26 -15.79
C GLY A 76 7.26 -8.36 -16.55
N ARG A 77 6.86 -9.44 -15.88
CA ARG A 77 6.02 -10.50 -16.48
C ARG A 77 4.69 -9.96 -16.99
N VAL A 78 4.03 -9.12 -16.18
CA VAL A 78 2.75 -8.50 -16.56
C VAL A 78 2.94 -7.58 -17.76
N ARG A 79 3.96 -6.72 -17.75
CA ARG A 79 4.28 -5.83 -18.87
C ARG A 79 4.52 -6.58 -20.17
N SER A 80 5.30 -7.66 -20.11
CA SER A 80 5.57 -8.49 -21.30
C SER A 80 4.30 -9.15 -21.85
N ALA A 81 3.42 -9.64 -20.98
CA ALA A 81 2.16 -10.25 -21.41
C ALA A 81 1.18 -9.21 -21.96
N GLU A 82 1.03 -8.06 -21.30
CA GLU A 82 0.18 -6.96 -21.76
C GLU A 82 0.63 -6.46 -23.13
N ASN A 83 1.93 -6.20 -23.32
CA ASN A 83 2.46 -5.78 -24.62
C ASN A 83 2.20 -6.80 -25.75
N LEU A 84 2.17 -8.10 -25.43
CA LEU A 84 1.93 -9.15 -26.41
C LEU A 84 0.43 -9.32 -26.73
N LYS A 85 -0.45 -9.13 -25.74
CA LYS A 85 -1.87 -9.47 -25.82
C LYS A 85 -2.79 -8.28 -26.06
N ALA A 86 -2.36 -7.09 -25.67
CA ALA A 86 -3.04 -5.81 -25.86
C ALA A 86 -2.00 -4.70 -26.17
N PRO A 87 -1.39 -4.72 -27.38
CA PRO A 87 -0.35 -3.77 -27.75
C PRO A 87 -0.82 -2.31 -27.62
N GLY A 88 0.02 -1.47 -26.99
CA GLY A 88 -0.26 -0.05 -26.79
C GLY A 88 -0.94 0.29 -25.46
N SER A 89 -1.40 -0.70 -24.70
CA SER A 89 -1.88 -0.49 -23.32
C SER A 89 -0.76 -0.65 -22.28
N THR A 90 -0.84 0.16 -21.22
CA THR A 90 -0.06 0.02 -19.98
C THR A 90 -0.93 -0.16 -18.74
N ALA A 91 -2.26 -0.18 -18.90
CA ALA A 91 -3.22 -0.10 -17.81
C ALA A 91 -3.07 -1.23 -16.79
N LEU A 92 -2.88 -2.48 -17.25
CA LEU A 92 -2.72 -3.62 -16.35
C LEU A 92 -1.38 -3.54 -15.60
N THR A 93 -0.30 -3.19 -16.31
CA THR A 93 1.02 -3.04 -15.71
C THR A 93 1.03 -1.94 -14.64
N GLU A 94 0.37 -0.81 -14.89
CA GLU A 94 0.25 0.28 -13.92
C GLU A 94 -0.55 -0.15 -12.69
N ALA A 95 -1.71 -0.79 -12.87
CA ALA A 95 -2.53 -1.29 -11.78
C ALA A 95 -1.75 -2.28 -10.90
N VAL A 96 -1.02 -3.22 -11.51
CA VAL A 96 -0.18 -4.18 -10.80
C VAL A 96 0.99 -3.50 -10.10
N ALA A 97 1.69 -2.58 -10.76
CA ALA A 97 2.80 -1.85 -10.14
C ALA A 97 2.36 -1.13 -8.86
N ARG A 98 1.21 -0.46 -8.88
CA ARG A 98 0.65 0.22 -7.70
C ARG A 98 0.28 -0.75 -6.59
N ASN A 99 -0.56 -1.73 -6.92
CA ASN A 99 -1.19 -2.59 -5.94
C ASN A 99 -0.25 -3.66 -5.37
N LEU A 100 0.66 -4.21 -6.18
CA LEU A 100 1.67 -5.13 -5.68
C LEU A 100 2.61 -4.44 -4.69
N ALA A 101 3.10 -3.24 -5.01
CA ALA A 101 3.98 -2.50 -4.11
C ALA A 101 3.29 -2.19 -2.78
N LYS A 102 2.01 -1.80 -2.83
CA LYS A 102 1.17 -1.58 -1.64
C LYS A 102 1.04 -2.83 -0.77
N LEU A 103 0.75 -3.99 -1.37
CA LEU A 103 0.65 -5.25 -0.63
C LEU A 103 2.01 -5.69 -0.06
N MET A 104 3.10 -5.46 -0.79
CA MET A 104 4.45 -5.84 -0.38
C MET A 104 5.06 -4.96 0.70
N ALA A 105 4.50 -3.76 0.91
CA ALA A 105 4.93 -2.78 1.91
C ALA A 105 3.85 -2.56 2.98
N TYR A 106 3.36 -3.66 3.57
CA TYR A 106 2.44 -3.59 4.68
C TYR A 106 3.09 -2.91 5.89
N LYS A 107 2.36 -2.03 6.56
CA LYS A 107 2.88 -1.31 7.73
C LYS A 107 3.00 -2.26 8.93
N ASP A 108 4.23 -2.68 9.19
CA ASP A 108 4.58 -3.54 10.31
C ASP A 108 5.41 -2.84 11.38
N GLU A 109 5.73 -3.57 12.44
CA GLU A 109 6.44 -3.03 13.59
C GLU A 109 7.82 -2.47 13.20
N TYR A 110 8.49 -3.11 12.24
CA TYR A 110 9.79 -2.64 11.73
C TYR A 110 9.64 -1.34 10.93
N GLU A 111 8.61 -1.23 10.10
CA GLU A 111 8.37 -0.03 9.31
C GLU A 111 7.91 1.13 10.20
N VAL A 112 7.04 0.86 11.18
CA VAL A 112 6.67 1.84 12.20
C VAL A 112 7.91 2.33 12.93
N ALA A 113 8.80 1.42 13.35
CA ALA A 113 10.05 1.78 14.01
C ALA A 113 10.97 2.62 13.12
N ARG A 114 11.10 2.27 11.83
CA ARG A 114 11.90 3.04 10.86
C ARG A 114 11.37 4.47 10.71
N LEU A 115 10.05 4.66 10.64
CA LEU A 115 9.43 5.98 10.52
C LEU A 115 9.71 6.83 11.76
N TYR A 116 9.58 6.27 12.96
CA TYR A 116 9.87 6.98 14.22
C TYR A 116 11.36 7.16 14.51
N ALA A 117 12.22 6.28 14.02
CA ALA A 117 13.67 6.37 14.17
C ALA A 117 14.36 7.11 13.01
N SER A 118 13.60 7.62 12.04
CA SER A 118 14.16 8.33 10.89
C SER A 118 14.77 9.67 11.35
N GLY A 119 15.97 9.97 10.84
CA GLY A 119 16.65 11.26 11.06
C GLY A 119 15.76 12.46 10.77
N PRO A 120 15.05 12.49 9.62
CA PRO A 120 14.13 13.58 9.27
C PRO A 120 13.02 13.83 10.30
N PHE A 121 12.46 12.78 10.92
CA PHE A 121 11.43 12.96 11.95
C PHE A 121 12.01 13.65 13.20
N ILE A 122 13.19 13.23 13.65
CA ILE A 122 13.87 13.84 14.80
C ILE A 122 14.30 15.27 14.51
N GLU A 123 14.82 15.53 13.31
CA GLU A 123 15.24 16.87 12.88
C GLU A 123 14.07 17.85 12.84
N ARG A 124 12.92 17.45 12.27
CA ARG A 124 11.71 18.27 12.28
C ARG A 124 11.19 18.54 13.68
N LEU A 125 11.23 17.53 14.54
CA LEU A 125 10.82 17.69 15.93
C LEU A 125 11.70 18.70 16.66
N ARG A 126 13.02 18.70 16.41
CA ARG A 126 13.94 19.72 16.93
C ARG A 126 13.71 21.10 16.33
N ALA A 127 13.29 21.18 15.07
CA ALA A 127 12.99 22.45 14.43
C ALA A 127 11.67 23.07 14.93
N GLN A 128 10.70 22.25 15.33
CA GLN A 128 9.37 22.70 15.72
C GLN A 128 9.23 23.00 17.22
N PHE A 129 10.10 22.44 18.06
CA PHE A 129 10.07 22.63 19.51
C PHE A 129 11.37 23.28 20.00
N GLU A 130 11.26 24.46 20.62
CA GLU A 130 12.37 25.13 21.29
C GLU A 130 12.64 24.51 22.68
N GLY A 131 13.91 24.37 23.05
CA GLY A 131 14.35 23.88 24.37
C GLY A 131 14.43 22.35 24.52
N ASP A 132 14.64 21.90 25.76
CA ASP A 132 14.71 20.46 26.09
C ASP A 132 13.31 19.85 26.13
N PHE A 133 12.89 19.17 25.06
CA PHE A 133 11.63 18.43 25.03
C PHE A 133 11.84 16.92 25.25
N SER A 134 10.92 16.29 25.99
CA SER A 134 10.87 14.85 26.20
C SER A 134 9.61 14.29 25.55
N LEU A 135 9.77 13.40 24.57
CA LEU A 135 8.63 12.68 23.99
C LEU A 135 8.25 11.44 24.79
N ARG A 136 6.94 11.22 24.87
CA ARG A 136 6.32 10.01 25.42
C ARG A 136 5.45 9.36 24.35
N PHE A 137 5.59 8.06 24.18
CA PHE A 137 4.85 7.27 23.21
C PHE A 137 3.74 6.46 23.89
N HIS A 138 2.53 6.50 23.32
CA HIS A 138 1.41 5.69 23.77
C HIS A 138 1.27 4.47 22.88
N LEU A 139 1.91 3.36 23.29
CA LEU A 139 2.02 2.15 22.49
C LEU A 139 1.33 0.98 23.19
N ALA A 140 0.84 0.04 22.41
CA ALA A 140 0.43 -1.26 22.89
C ALA A 140 1.19 -2.34 22.10
N PRO A 141 2.45 -2.63 22.48
CA PRO A 141 3.29 -3.55 21.73
C PRO A 141 2.63 -4.93 21.66
N PRO A 142 2.49 -5.58 20.49
CA PRO A 142 1.67 -6.78 20.32
C PRO A 142 2.01 -7.93 21.29
N LEU A 143 3.28 -8.06 21.66
CA LEU A 143 3.78 -9.12 22.55
C LEU A 143 3.76 -8.76 24.04
N LEU A 144 3.67 -7.48 24.37
CA LEU A 144 3.80 -6.97 25.75
C LEU A 144 2.52 -6.31 26.28
N ALA A 145 1.59 -5.98 25.40
CA ALA A 145 0.34 -5.32 25.78
C ALA A 145 -0.58 -6.31 26.48
N LYS A 146 -0.97 -5.96 27.71
CA LYS A 146 -2.11 -6.60 28.38
C LYS A 146 -3.38 -6.33 27.59
N LYS A 147 -4.27 -7.31 27.54
CA LYS A 147 -5.60 -7.15 26.95
C LYS A 147 -6.61 -6.77 28.04
N ASP A 148 -7.57 -5.93 27.70
CA ASP A 148 -8.72 -5.64 28.55
C ASP A 148 -9.72 -6.82 28.57
N ALA A 149 -10.82 -6.68 29.31
CA ALA A 149 -11.86 -7.70 29.43
C ALA A 149 -12.55 -8.03 28.08
N HIS A 150 -12.40 -7.18 27.07
CA HIS A 150 -12.93 -7.38 25.72
C HIS A 150 -11.84 -7.84 24.73
N GLY A 151 -10.65 -8.19 25.21
CA GLY A 151 -9.54 -8.68 24.40
C GLY A 151 -8.74 -7.59 23.67
N ARG A 152 -9.00 -6.31 23.93
CA ARG A 152 -8.34 -5.18 23.25
C ARG A 152 -7.03 -4.81 23.95
N PRO A 153 -5.96 -4.49 23.21
CA PRO A 153 -4.67 -4.16 23.80
C PRO A 153 -4.70 -2.82 24.52
N ILE A 154 -4.23 -2.81 25.77
CA ILE A 154 -4.17 -1.62 26.63
C ILE A 154 -2.93 -0.81 26.25
N LYS A 155 -3.14 0.45 25.85
CA LYS A 155 -2.05 1.40 25.56
C LYS A 155 -1.33 1.76 26.85
N ARG A 156 0.01 1.78 26.79
CA ARG A 156 0.88 2.21 27.87
C ARG A 156 1.79 3.32 27.38
N GLU A 157 2.18 4.17 28.31
CA GLU A 157 3.11 5.25 28.07
C GLU A 157 4.56 4.75 28.20
N TYR A 158 5.38 5.11 27.22
CA TYR A 158 6.81 4.81 27.19
C TYR A 158 7.60 6.11 27.00
N GLY A 159 8.67 6.28 27.76
CA GLY A 159 9.50 7.49 27.72
C GLY A 159 10.46 7.57 26.52
N PRO A 160 11.36 8.57 26.51
CA PRO A 160 12.25 8.88 25.38
C PRO A 160 13.17 7.74 24.92
N TRP A 161 13.49 6.78 25.80
CA TRP A 161 14.31 5.61 25.47
C TRP A 161 13.75 4.77 24.31
N MET A 162 12.45 4.89 24.02
CA MET A 162 11.81 4.23 22.89
C MET A 162 12.38 4.61 21.53
N PHE A 163 12.95 5.81 21.37
CA PHE A 163 13.64 6.17 20.13
C PHE A 163 14.83 5.26 19.85
N THR A 164 15.62 4.98 20.88
CA THR A 164 16.74 4.05 20.79
C THR A 164 16.24 2.65 20.48
N ALA A 165 15.14 2.22 21.12
CA ALA A 165 14.53 0.91 20.85
C ALA A 165 14.01 0.81 19.40
N PHE A 166 13.35 1.84 18.88
CA PHE A 166 12.92 1.89 17.48
C PHE A 166 14.11 1.91 16.51
N GLY A 167 15.19 2.62 16.85
CA GLY A 167 16.43 2.61 16.06
C GLY A 167 17.02 1.20 15.92
N TRP A 168 17.09 0.44 17.02
CA TRP A 168 17.49 -0.96 16.97
C TRP A 168 16.51 -1.81 16.19
N LEU A 169 15.21 -1.64 16.42
CA LEU A 169 14.18 -2.43 15.76
C LEU A 169 14.18 -2.22 14.24
N ALA A 170 14.34 -0.99 13.77
CA ALA A 170 14.45 -0.65 12.35
C ALA A 170 15.64 -1.36 11.68
N ARG A 171 16.77 -1.53 12.39
CA ARG A 171 17.95 -2.26 11.91
C ARG A 171 17.73 -3.77 11.86
N LEU A 172 16.79 -4.30 12.63
CA LEU A 172 16.42 -5.71 12.67
C LEU A 172 15.36 -6.08 11.61
N LYS A 173 15.04 -5.19 10.66
CA LYS A 173 14.08 -5.49 9.56
C LYS A 173 14.40 -6.77 8.77
N PHE A 174 15.64 -7.22 8.77
CA PHE A 174 16.02 -8.48 8.11
C PHE A 174 15.39 -9.72 8.77
N LEU A 175 14.91 -9.62 10.02
CA LEU A 175 14.16 -10.67 10.69
C LEU A 175 12.74 -10.81 10.15
N ARG A 176 12.19 -9.79 9.49
CA ARG A 176 10.82 -9.78 8.94
C ARG A 176 10.54 -11.03 8.11
N GLY A 177 9.48 -11.75 8.48
CA GLY A 177 9.04 -12.94 7.77
C GLY A 177 9.89 -14.20 7.97
N THR A 178 10.97 -14.13 8.77
CA THR A 178 11.81 -15.27 9.11
C THR A 178 11.26 -16.06 10.31
N ALA A 179 11.82 -17.24 10.61
CA ALA A 179 11.47 -18.01 11.80
C ALA A 179 11.79 -17.28 13.13
N PHE A 180 12.71 -16.31 13.07
CA PHE A 180 13.14 -15.47 14.18
C PHE A 180 12.35 -14.15 14.28
N ASP A 181 11.33 -13.95 13.45
CA ASP A 181 10.47 -12.77 13.54
C ASP A 181 9.55 -12.85 14.77
N PRO A 182 9.74 -12.02 15.81
CA PRO A 182 8.88 -12.02 16.98
C PRO A 182 7.44 -11.58 16.64
N PHE A 183 7.23 -10.79 15.59
CA PHE A 183 5.90 -10.30 15.18
C PHE A 183 5.26 -11.15 14.09
N GLY A 184 6.05 -11.90 13.32
CA GLY A 184 5.61 -12.59 12.11
C GLY A 184 4.61 -13.74 12.32
N ARG A 185 4.38 -14.18 13.56
CA ARG A 185 3.44 -15.28 13.89
C ARG A 185 2.01 -14.83 14.18
N THR A 186 1.74 -13.52 14.26
CA THR A 186 0.36 -13.04 14.47
C THR A 186 -0.51 -13.36 13.25
N ASP A 187 -1.82 -13.51 13.47
CA ASP A 187 -2.77 -13.78 12.40
C ASP A 187 -2.80 -12.65 11.37
N GLU A 188 -2.64 -11.40 11.81
CA GLU A 188 -2.49 -10.24 10.93
C GLU A 188 -1.29 -10.39 9.99
N ARG A 189 -0.09 -10.72 10.49
CA ARG A 189 1.12 -10.87 9.65
C ARG A 189 1.05 -12.09 8.73
N ARG A 190 0.31 -13.13 9.11
CA ARG A 190 0.02 -14.27 8.23
C ARG A 190 -0.95 -13.87 7.12
N GLU A 191 -2.00 -13.10 7.43
CA GLU A 191 -2.97 -12.59 6.47
C GLU A 191 -2.28 -11.67 5.43
N GLU A 192 -1.43 -10.73 5.85
CA GLU A 192 -0.68 -9.86 4.91
C GLU A 192 0.18 -10.66 3.92
N ARG A 193 0.94 -11.66 4.41
CA ARG A 193 1.76 -12.51 3.54
C ARG A 193 0.91 -13.36 2.61
N LYS A 194 -0.22 -13.86 3.11
CA LYS A 194 -1.19 -14.59 2.30
C LYS A 194 -1.79 -13.70 1.22
N LEU A 195 -2.09 -12.43 1.49
CA LEU A 195 -2.60 -11.50 0.48
C LEU A 195 -1.65 -11.31 -0.69
N ILE A 196 -0.33 -11.22 -0.43
CA ILE A 196 0.66 -11.15 -1.51
C ILE A 196 0.63 -12.43 -2.36
N ALA A 197 0.61 -13.61 -1.74
CA ALA A 197 0.59 -14.88 -2.45
C ALA A 197 -0.73 -15.12 -3.23
N ASP A 198 -1.86 -14.76 -2.62
CA ASP A 198 -3.19 -14.82 -3.25
C ASP A 198 -3.21 -13.89 -4.49
N TYR A 199 -2.66 -12.68 -4.36
CA TYR A 199 -2.57 -11.73 -5.46
C TYR A 199 -1.66 -12.25 -6.59
N GLU A 200 -0.49 -12.81 -6.27
CA GLU A 200 0.38 -13.45 -7.26
C GLU A 200 -0.33 -14.58 -8.03
N THR A 201 -1.09 -15.41 -7.31
CA THR A 201 -1.86 -16.51 -7.91
C THR A 201 -2.95 -15.98 -8.86
N VAL A 202 -3.65 -14.92 -8.44
CA VAL A 202 -4.65 -14.25 -9.30
C VAL A 202 -3.98 -13.69 -10.55
N LEU A 203 -2.83 -13.02 -10.43
CA LEU A 203 -2.10 -12.52 -11.60
C LEU A 203 -1.68 -13.64 -12.54
N ASP A 204 -1.22 -14.78 -12.04
CA ASP A 204 -0.90 -15.93 -12.89
C ASP A 204 -2.13 -16.42 -13.69
N GLU A 205 -3.32 -16.45 -13.07
CA GLU A 205 -4.57 -16.78 -13.76
C GLU A 205 -4.96 -15.72 -14.81
N LEU A 206 -4.82 -14.43 -14.49
CA LEU A 206 -5.11 -13.35 -15.42
C LEU A 206 -4.18 -13.40 -16.63
N LEU A 207 -2.88 -13.60 -16.41
CA LEU A 207 -1.88 -13.64 -17.48
C LEU A 207 -2.07 -14.83 -18.42
N ALA A 208 -2.55 -15.97 -17.91
CA ALA A 208 -2.85 -17.14 -18.72
C ALA A 208 -4.04 -16.91 -19.67
N GLY A 209 -5.01 -16.09 -19.26
CA GLY A 209 -6.23 -15.79 -20.04
C GLY A 209 -6.27 -14.41 -20.69
N LEU A 210 -5.18 -13.64 -20.65
CA LEU A 210 -5.18 -12.25 -21.09
C LEU A 210 -5.34 -12.14 -22.61
N ASP A 211 -6.29 -11.29 -23.02
CA ASP A 211 -6.49 -10.81 -24.37
C ASP A 211 -7.05 -9.37 -24.30
N ASP A 212 -7.11 -8.70 -25.45
CA ASP A 212 -7.57 -7.31 -25.57
C ASP A 212 -8.99 -7.10 -25.03
N SER A 213 -9.91 -8.03 -25.29
CA SER A 213 -11.32 -7.94 -24.86
C SER A 213 -11.48 -8.07 -23.34
N ARG A 214 -10.56 -8.76 -22.68
CA ARG A 214 -10.58 -9.02 -21.24
C ARG A 214 -9.68 -8.07 -20.45
N LEU A 215 -8.92 -7.21 -21.11
CA LEU A 215 -7.96 -6.31 -20.48
C LEU A 215 -8.59 -5.46 -19.37
N ARG A 216 -9.76 -4.86 -19.64
CA ARG A 216 -10.46 -4.03 -18.65
C ARG A 216 -10.81 -4.82 -17.39
N LEU A 217 -11.29 -6.06 -17.55
CA LEU A 217 -11.61 -6.92 -16.42
C LEU A 217 -10.35 -7.35 -15.66
N ALA A 218 -9.24 -7.60 -16.35
CA ALA A 218 -7.96 -7.89 -15.70
C ALA A 218 -7.48 -6.71 -14.84
N VAL A 219 -7.62 -5.47 -15.35
CA VAL A 219 -7.31 -4.24 -14.60
C VAL A 219 -8.20 -4.13 -13.36
N ASP A 220 -9.52 -4.30 -13.50
CA ASP A 220 -10.47 -4.23 -12.38
C ASP A 220 -10.11 -5.25 -11.27
N ILE A 221 -9.72 -6.47 -11.65
CA ILE A 221 -9.28 -7.50 -10.69
C ILE A 221 -7.95 -7.11 -10.04
N ALA A 222 -6.99 -6.65 -10.84
CA ALA A 222 -5.67 -6.24 -10.35
C ALA A 222 -5.71 -5.02 -9.41
N SER A 223 -6.75 -4.18 -9.53
CA SER A 223 -6.96 -2.97 -8.71
C SER A 223 -7.71 -3.20 -7.39
N LEU A 224 -8.20 -4.40 -7.12
CA LEU A 224 -8.90 -4.71 -5.85
C LEU A 224 -8.15 -4.30 -4.57
N PRO A 225 -6.80 -4.41 -4.48
CA PRO A 225 -6.08 -4.00 -3.29
C PRO A 225 -6.15 -2.50 -2.98
N GLU A 226 -6.59 -1.64 -3.90
CA GLU A 226 -6.74 -0.19 -3.69
C GLU A 226 -7.70 0.13 -2.53
N HIS A 227 -8.71 -0.72 -2.37
CA HIS A 227 -9.75 -0.60 -1.35
C HIS A 227 -9.33 -1.14 0.02
N ILE A 228 -8.18 -1.82 0.13
CA ILE A 228 -7.67 -2.31 1.41
C ILE A 228 -6.95 -1.16 2.11
N ARG A 229 -7.60 -0.57 3.13
CA ARG A 229 -7.11 0.58 3.90
C ARG A 229 -7.35 0.39 5.39
N GLY A 230 -6.72 1.25 6.20
CA GLY A 230 -6.87 1.23 7.65
C GLY A 230 -5.99 0.20 8.36
N TYR A 231 -6.31 -0.05 9.63
CA TYR A 231 -5.53 -0.90 10.55
C TYR A 231 -6.44 -1.84 11.34
N GLY A 232 -5.90 -2.99 11.78
CA GLY A 232 -6.61 -3.97 12.60
C GLY A 232 -7.95 -4.40 11.99
N HIS A 233 -9.02 -4.35 12.79
CA HIS A 233 -10.36 -4.79 12.38
C HIS A 233 -10.92 -4.04 11.15
N VAL A 234 -10.59 -2.76 10.99
CA VAL A 234 -11.02 -1.98 9.80
C VAL A 234 -10.37 -2.54 8.55
N LYS A 235 -9.06 -2.81 8.60
CA LYS A 235 -8.34 -3.42 7.48
C LYS A 235 -8.89 -4.81 7.17
N HIS A 236 -9.15 -5.62 8.19
CA HIS A 236 -9.73 -6.94 8.02
C HIS A 236 -11.08 -6.90 7.31
N ALA A 237 -11.98 -5.98 7.68
CA ALA A 237 -13.26 -5.80 7.00
C ALA A 237 -13.08 -5.43 5.51
N HIS A 238 -12.14 -4.54 5.19
CA HIS A 238 -11.81 -4.19 3.81
C HIS A 238 -11.21 -5.37 3.02
N VAL A 239 -10.36 -6.18 3.65
CA VAL A 239 -9.83 -7.42 3.05
C VAL A 239 -10.96 -8.37 2.70
N GLN A 240 -11.92 -8.59 3.60
CA GLN A 240 -13.06 -9.46 3.33
C GLN A 240 -13.96 -8.91 2.21
N ALA A 241 -14.17 -7.59 2.17
CA ALA A 241 -14.91 -6.96 1.08
C ALA A 241 -14.20 -7.12 -0.27
N ALA A 242 -12.88 -6.91 -0.31
CA ALA A 242 -12.06 -7.09 -1.50
C ALA A 242 -12.06 -8.56 -1.98
N ARG A 243 -12.02 -9.53 -1.06
CA ARG A 243 -12.15 -10.96 -1.38
C ARG A 243 -13.47 -11.28 -2.05
N ARG A 244 -14.60 -10.86 -1.46
CA ARG A 244 -15.94 -11.08 -2.06
C ARG A 244 -16.03 -10.49 -3.46
N ARG A 245 -15.56 -9.25 -3.63
CA ARG A 245 -15.54 -8.61 -4.94
C ARG A 245 -14.62 -9.32 -5.93
N GLY A 246 -13.47 -9.82 -5.46
CA GLY A 246 -12.56 -10.64 -6.25
C GLY A 246 -13.20 -11.92 -6.74
N ASP A 247 -13.93 -12.63 -5.89
CA ASP A 247 -14.63 -13.85 -6.27
C ASP A 247 -15.68 -13.58 -7.36
N GLU A 248 -16.44 -12.50 -7.25
CA GLU A 248 -17.40 -12.07 -8.28
C GLU A 248 -16.72 -11.77 -9.62
N LEU A 249 -15.60 -11.04 -9.61
CA LEU A 249 -14.89 -10.67 -10.84
C LEU A 249 -14.17 -11.87 -11.45
N LEU A 250 -13.59 -12.76 -10.64
CA LEU A 250 -12.97 -14.00 -11.11
C LEU A 250 -14.01 -14.99 -11.65
N ALA A 251 -15.22 -15.02 -11.10
CA ALA A 251 -16.31 -15.79 -11.69
C ALA A 251 -16.64 -15.28 -13.10
N ARG A 252 -16.70 -13.96 -13.31
CA ARG A 252 -16.87 -13.35 -14.64
C ARG A 252 -15.68 -13.64 -15.54
N TRP A 253 -14.47 -13.59 -15.00
CA TRP A 253 -13.25 -13.92 -15.74
C TRP A 253 -13.33 -15.34 -16.29
N ARG A 254 -13.73 -16.31 -15.46
CA ARG A 254 -13.81 -17.73 -15.84
C ARG A 254 -15.00 -18.05 -16.75
N ASN A 255 -16.11 -17.31 -16.63
CA ASN A 255 -17.34 -17.51 -17.38
C ASN A 255 -17.79 -16.25 -18.15
N PRO A 256 -17.12 -15.92 -19.27
CA PRO A 256 -17.46 -14.72 -20.05
C PRO A 256 -18.85 -14.77 -20.70
N LYS A 257 -19.40 -15.96 -20.96
CA LYS A 257 -20.65 -16.16 -21.74
C LYS A 257 -21.96 -16.03 -20.95
N VAL A 258 -21.92 -15.94 -19.63
CA VAL A 258 -23.16 -15.96 -18.81
C VAL A 258 -23.94 -14.64 -18.87
N LEU A 259 -23.36 -13.56 -19.42
CA LEU A 259 -23.98 -12.23 -19.43
C LEU A 259 -24.59 -11.80 -20.76
N ASP A 260 -24.24 -12.40 -21.90
CA ASP A 260 -24.92 -12.11 -23.17
C ASP A 260 -26.40 -12.56 -23.15
N ILE A 261 -26.78 -13.43 -22.22
CA ILE A 261 -28.13 -13.99 -22.11
C ILE A 261 -29.04 -13.15 -21.19
N VAL A 262 -28.49 -12.31 -20.30
CA VAL A 262 -29.30 -11.54 -19.32
C VAL A 262 -29.62 -10.12 -19.81
N GLN A 263 -29.00 -9.64 -20.90
CA GLN A 263 -29.32 -8.33 -21.49
C GLN A 263 -30.31 -8.40 -22.66
N VAL A 264 -30.93 -9.56 -22.91
CA VAL A 264 -31.97 -9.72 -23.92
C VAL A 264 -33.23 -10.19 -23.23
N ASP A 265 -33.96 -9.26 -22.61
CA ASP A 265 -35.40 -9.36 -22.29
C ASP A 265 -35.97 -7.96 -21.97
#